data_AF-A0A3S3QWY0-F1
#
_entry.id   AF-A0A3S3QWY0-F1
#
_cell.length_a   1.000
_cell.length_b   1.000
_cell.length_c   1.000
_cell.angle_alpha   90.00
_cell.angle_beta   90.00
_cell.angle_gamma   90.00
#
_symmetry.space_group_name_H-M   'P 1'
#
loop_
_entity.id
_entity.type
_entity.pdbx_description
1 polymer ?
#
loop_
_entity_poly.entity_id
_entity_poly.type
_entity_poly.pdbx_seq_one_letter_code
_entity_poly.pdbx_strand_id
1 'polypeptide(L)'
;MGRHIRFNAFDMNCVGHQSPGLWKHPRDKSWKYKDLDYWQDLARTLERGIFDGIFIADVIGYYDVYKGSNYHAIEQAAQIPVNDPLQLAAPIALATEHLGIGITASTSF
;
A
#
# COMPACT_ATOMS: atom_id res chain seq x y z
N MET A 1 20.06 -21.39 -18.88
CA MET A 1 19.87 -20.45 -17.75
C MET A 1 18.39 -20.41 -17.43
N GLY A 2 17.99 -20.65 -16.17
CA GLY A 2 16.58 -20.49 -15.77
C GLY A 2 16.19 -19.01 -15.74
N ARG A 3 14.90 -18.70 -15.94
CA ARG A 3 14.38 -17.33 -15.72
C ARG A 3 13.92 -17.23 -14.27
N HIS A 4 14.32 -16.17 -13.59
CA HIS A 4 13.89 -15.89 -12.23
C HIS A 4 12.50 -15.26 -12.24
N ILE A 5 11.59 -15.76 -11.40
CA ILE A 5 10.32 -15.10 -11.11
C ILE A 5 10.62 -13.90 -10.21
N ARG A 6 10.02 -12.76 -10.53
CA ARG A 6 10.13 -11.53 -9.73
C ARG A 6 8.99 -11.45 -8.74
N PHE A 7 9.28 -11.11 -7.50
CA PHE A 7 8.29 -10.97 -6.43
C PHE A 7 8.20 -9.53 -5.97
N ASN A 8 7.00 -8.96 -6.12
CA ASN A 8 6.68 -7.64 -5.58
C ASN A 8 5.58 -7.77 -4.53
N ALA A 9 5.75 -7.09 -3.39
CA ALA A 9 4.67 -6.90 -2.45
C ALA A 9 3.72 -5.83 -2.98
N PHE A 10 2.41 -6.06 -2.90
CA PHE A 10 1.41 -5.14 -3.40
C PHE A 10 0.66 -4.50 -2.24
N ASP A 11 0.85 -3.20 -2.06
CA ASP A 11 0.27 -2.44 -0.95
C ASP A 11 -0.23 -1.08 -1.44
N MET A 12 -0.86 -0.30 -0.55
CA MET A 12 -1.42 1.01 -0.84
C MET A 12 -1.40 1.85 0.44
N ASN A 13 -1.15 3.15 0.33
CA ASN A 13 -1.08 4.05 1.49
C ASN A 13 -2.48 4.40 2.04
N CYS A 14 -3.24 3.38 2.44
CA CYS A 14 -4.62 3.44 2.91
C CYS A 14 -4.89 2.30 3.93
N VAL A 15 -6.13 2.21 4.42
CA VAL A 15 -6.54 1.10 5.31
C VAL A 15 -6.96 -0.14 4.50
N GLY A 16 -8.00 -0.05 3.69
CA GLY A 16 -8.53 -1.18 2.92
C GLY A 16 -8.11 -1.14 1.45
N HIS A 17 -7.14 -1.96 1.06
CA HIS A 17 -6.64 -2.04 -0.33
C HIS A 17 -7.44 -3.05 -1.19
N GLN A 18 -7.16 -4.36 -1.05
CA GLN A 18 -7.72 -5.42 -1.91
C GLN A 18 -8.62 -6.43 -1.18
N SER A 19 -8.64 -6.41 0.16
CA SER A 19 -9.37 -7.40 0.96
C SER A 19 -10.38 -6.71 1.87
N PRO A 20 -11.62 -6.44 1.36
CA PRO A 20 -12.64 -5.73 2.11
C PRO A 20 -12.92 -6.37 3.47
N GLY A 21 -12.97 -5.54 4.52
CA GLY A 21 -13.32 -5.95 5.89
C GLY A 21 -12.19 -6.61 6.69
N LEU A 22 -11.09 -7.05 6.07
CA LEU A 22 -9.98 -7.68 6.83
C LEU A 22 -9.27 -6.73 7.78
N TRP A 23 -9.39 -5.41 7.60
CA TRP A 23 -8.92 -4.41 8.56
C TRP A 23 -9.51 -4.57 9.98
N LYS A 24 -10.66 -5.25 10.11
CA LYS A 24 -11.28 -5.58 11.40
C LYS A 24 -10.67 -6.81 12.07
N HIS A 25 -9.86 -7.60 11.35
CA HIS A 25 -9.29 -8.82 11.89
C HIS A 25 -8.32 -8.47 13.05
N PRO A 26 -8.34 -9.16 14.20
CA PRO A 26 -7.54 -8.78 15.38
C PRO A 26 -6.02 -8.74 15.18
N ARG A 27 -5.52 -9.41 14.13
CA ARG A 27 -4.10 -9.41 13.75
C ARG A 27 -3.73 -8.36 12.70
N ASP A 28 -4.72 -7.73 12.09
CA ASP A 28 -4.49 -6.76 11.04
C ASP A 28 -3.91 -5.46 11.62
N LYS A 29 -3.02 -4.84 10.86
CA LYS A 29 -2.33 -3.60 11.23
C LYS A 29 -2.44 -2.52 10.15
N SER A 30 -3.27 -2.71 9.12
CA SER A 30 -3.43 -1.74 8.02
C SER A 30 -3.86 -0.36 8.49
N TRP A 31 -4.59 -0.27 9.61
CA TRP A 31 -4.94 1.00 10.25
C TRP A 31 -3.74 1.86 10.69
N LYS A 32 -2.56 1.24 10.82
CA LYS A 32 -1.26 1.87 11.08
C LYS A 32 -0.57 2.43 9.84
N TYR A 33 -1.22 2.46 8.67
CA TYR A 33 -0.65 3.03 7.44
C TYR A 33 -0.10 4.47 7.59
N LYS A 34 -0.50 5.20 8.64
CA LYS A 34 -0.01 6.55 8.96
C LYS A 34 1.32 6.55 9.72
N ASP A 35 1.72 5.41 10.27
CA ASP A 35 2.91 5.28 11.11
C ASP A 35 4.11 4.94 10.20
N LEU A 36 5.18 5.74 10.26
CA LEU A 36 6.37 5.48 9.43
C LEU A 36 7.02 4.12 9.76
N ASP A 37 6.97 3.71 11.02
CA ASP A 37 7.54 2.43 11.46
C ASP A 37 6.81 1.24 10.80
N TYR A 38 5.51 1.35 10.50
CA TYR A 38 4.79 0.31 9.76
C TYR A 38 5.43 0.04 8.40
N TRP A 39 5.73 1.11 7.65
CA TRP A 39 6.34 1.01 6.33
C TRP A 39 7.80 0.59 6.37
N GLN A 40 8.58 1.09 7.34
CA GLN A 40 9.98 0.69 7.50
C GLN A 40 10.09 -0.79 7.91
N ASP A 41 9.24 -1.27 8.83
CA ASP A 41 9.24 -2.66 9.26
C ASP A 41 8.78 -3.61 8.14
N LEU A 42 7.80 -3.18 7.33
CA LEU A 42 7.41 -3.90 6.12
C LEU A 42 8.59 -3.96 5.15
N ALA A 43 9.24 -2.83 4.85
CA ALA A 43 10.37 -2.77 3.93
C ALA A 43 11.52 -3.70 4.35
N ARG A 44 11.94 -3.64 5.63
CA ARG A 44 12.95 -4.56 6.19
C ARG A 44 12.52 -6.01 6.07
N THR A 45 11.22 -6.30 6.22
CA THR A 45 10.69 -7.66 6.09
C THR A 45 10.75 -8.17 4.65
N LEU A 46 10.40 -7.34 3.68
CA LEU A 46 10.47 -7.66 2.27
C LEU A 46 11.92 -7.85 1.80
N GLU A 47 12.84 -7.01 2.23
CA GLU A 47 14.26 -7.13 1.90
C GLU A 47 14.88 -8.40 2.48
N ARG A 48 14.62 -8.72 3.75
CA ARG A 48 15.01 -10.03 4.32
C ARG A 48 14.40 -11.21 3.56
N GLY A 49 13.22 -11.01 2.97
CA GLY A 49 12.53 -11.98 2.13
C GLY A 49 13.00 -12.04 0.68
N ILE A 50 13.98 -11.22 0.28
CA ILE A 50 14.53 -11.13 -1.09
C ILE A 50 13.43 -10.82 -2.12
N PHE A 51 12.48 -9.95 -1.74
CA PHE A 51 11.53 -9.37 -2.69
C PHE A 51 12.28 -8.40 -3.63
N ASP A 52 11.88 -8.36 -4.89
CA ASP A 52 12.43 -7.41 -5.86
C ASP A 52 11.94 -6.00 -5.59
N GLY A 53 10.75 -5.85 -5.00
CA GLY A 53 10.24 -4.55 -4.62
C GLY A 53 8.93 -4.57 -3.84
N ILE A 54 8.54 -3.38 -3.44
CA ILE A 54 7.20 -3.04 -2.99
C ILE A 54 6.55 -2.13 -4.03
N PHE A 55 5.34 -2.47 -4.44
CA PHE A 55 4.53 -1.70 -5.38
C PHE A 55 3.37 -1.07 -4.60
N ILE A 56 3.38 0.26 -4.52
CA ILE A 56 2.39 1.08 -3.83
C ILE A 56 1.37 1.59 -4.85
N ALA A 57 0.15 1.06 -4.78
CA ALA A 57 -1.00 1.54 -5.53
C ALA A 57 -1.46 2.92 -5.04
N ASP A 58 -2.25 3.61 -5.87
CA ASP A 58 -2.83 4.90 -5.52
C ASP A 58 -4.13 5.20 -6.27
N VAL A 59 -4.96 6.06 -5.67
CA VAL A 59 -6.13 6.69 -6.29
C VAL A 59 -6.28 8.13 -5.79
N ILE A 60 -6.62 9.05 -6.69
CA ILE A 60 -6.95 10.46 -6.33
C ILE A 60 -8.46 10.63 -6.08
N GLY A 61 -9.29 9.76 -6.66
CA GLY A 61 -10.75 9.80 -6.53
C GLY A 61 -11.29 8.87 -5.45
N TYR A 62 -12.62 8.85 -5.31
CA TYR A 62 -13.32 8.00 -4.35
C TYR A 62 -14.15 6.93 -5.06
N TYR A 63 -14.40 5.82 -4.37
CA TYR A 63 -15.34 4.78 -4.81
C TYR A 63 -16.77 5.17 -4.42
N ASP A 64 -17.45 5.94 -5.27
CA ASP A 64 -18.78 6.51 -5.02
C ASP A 64 -19.89 5.96 -5.95
N VAL A 65 -19.53 5.12 -6.91
CA VAL A 65 -20.48 4.52 -7.87
C VAL A 65 -21.50 3.61 -7.17
N TYR A 66 -21.05 2.79 -6.22
CA TYR A 66 -21.94 1.83 -5.54
C TYR A 66 -22.98 2.57 -4.70
N LYS A 67 -24.27 2.40 -5.04
CA LYS A 67 -25.41 3.11 -4.44
C LYS A 67 -25.33 4.65 -4.54
N GLY A 68 -24.55 5.16 -5.50
CA GLY A 68 -24.47 6.59 -5.78
C GLY A 68 -23.95 7.43 -4.60
N SER A 69 -23.12 6.85 -3.74
CA SER A 69 -22.53 7.52 -2.59
C SER A 69 -21.21 6.86 -2.19
N ASN A 70 -20.24 7.67 -1.76
CA ASN A 70 -19.01 7.19 -1.13
C ASN A 70 -19.21 6.68 0.31
N TYR A 71 -20.42 6.74 0.86
CA TYR A 71 -20.74 6.31 2.23
C TYR A 71 -20.21 4.91 2.51
N HIS A 72 -20.45 3.95 1.59
CA HIS A 72 -20.00 2.58 1.78
C HIS A 72 -18.49 2.40 1.66
N ALA A 73 -17.83 3.21 0.83
CA ALA A 73 -16.36 3.21 0.78
C ALA A 73 -15.76 3.72 2.09
N ILE A 74 -16.32 4.80 2.66
CA ILE A 74 -15.91 5.33 3.97
C ILE A 74 -16.18 4.30 5.07
N GLU A 75 -17.39 3.74 5.13
CA GLU A 75 -17.79 2.75 6.14
C GLU A 75 -16.89 1.50 6.14
N GLN A 76 -16.45 1.07 4.96
CA GLN A 76 -15.61 -0.11 4.78
C GLN A 76 -14.11 0.19 4.67
N ALA A 77 -13.73 1.47 4.75
CA ALA A 77 -12.38 1.97 4.50
C ALA A 77 -11.79 1.54 3.14
N ALA A 78 -12.62 1.42 2.11
CA ALA A 78 -12.25 0.95 0.78
C ALA A 78 -11.48 2.04 0.02
N GLN A 79 -10.15 1.99 0.12
CA GLN A 79 -9.19 2.96 -0.42
C GLN A 79 -9.48 4.42 -0.03
N ILE A 80 -10.21 4.62 1.07
CA ILE A 80 -10.45 5.90 1.71
C ILE A 80 -10.47 5.69 3.23
N PRO A 81 -9.66 6.42 4.03
CA PRO A 81 -8.70 7.44 3.62
C PRO A 81 -7.51 6.86 2.83
N VAL A 82 -6.93 7.68 1.95
CA VAL A 82 -5.70 7.40 1.20
C VAL A 82 -4.75 8.59 1.34
N ASN A 83 -3.48 8.32 1.62
CA ASN A 83 -2.41 9.31 1.70
C ASN A 83 -1.55 9.24 0.44
N ASP A 84 -0.85 10.34 0.11
CA ASP A 84 0.12 10.37 -1.00
C ASP A 84 1.17 9.25 -0.85
N PRO A 85 1.30 8.33 -1.81
CA PRO A 85 2.28 7.23 -1.75
C PRO A 85 3.71 7.72 -1.96
N LEU A 86 3.94 8.88 -2.61
CA LEU A 86 5.28 9.39 -2.88
C LEU A 86 6.05 9.66 -1.59
N GLN A 87 5.35 10.07 -0.53
CA GLN A 87 5.92 10.32 0.79
C GLN A 87 6.53 9.06 1.43
N LEU A 88 6.18 7.86 0.97
CA LEU A 88 6.72 6.60 1.50
C LEU A 88 8.07 6.23 0.89
N ALA A 89 8.46 6.84 -0.24
CA ALA A 89 9.71 6.50 -0.92
C ALA A 89 10.93 6.67 -0.01
N ALA A 90 11.05 7.82 0.66
CA ALA A 90 12.20 8.11 1.52
C ALA A 90 12.24 7.22 2.78
N PRO A 91 11.15 7.05 3.55
CA PRO A 91 11.13 6.11 4.68
C PRO A 91 11.49 4.68 4.30
N ILE A 92 10.98 4.16 3.17
CA ILE A 92 11.28 2.81 2.69
C ILE A 92 12.76 2.72 2.29
N ALA A 93 13.25 3.67 1.47
CA ALA A 93 14.64 3.68 1.02
C ALA A 93 15.65 3.83 2.18
N LEU A 94 15.31 4.57 3.24
CA LEU A 94 16.16 4.67 4.44
C LEU A 94 16.25 3.38 5.24
N ALA A 95 15.29 2.47 5.08
CA ALA A 95 15.23 1.22 5.83
C ALA A 95 15.81 0.02 5.06
N THR A 96 16.21 0.19 3.79
CA THR A 96 16.64 -0.90 2.90
C THR A 96 17.78 -0.49 1.96
N GLU A 97 18.52 -1.46 1.42
CA GLU A 97 19.63 -1.22 0.48
C GLU A 97 19.31 -1.63 -0.97
N HIS A 98 18.44 -2.63 -1.16
CA HIS A 98 18.23 -3.27 -2.46
C HIS A 98 16.75 -3.36 -2.90
N LEU A 99 15.81 -3.14 -1.98
CA LEU A 99 14.38 -3.26 -2.28
C LEU A 99 13.94 -2.17 -3.27
N GLY A 100 13.36 -2.57 -4.41
CA GLY A 100 12.76 -1.64 -5.36
C GLY A 100 11.50 -0.97 -4.82
N ILE A 101 11.25 0.28 -5.21
CA ILE A 101 10.08 1.05 -4.79
C ILE A 101 9.29 1.48 -6.04
N GLY A 102 8.13 0.84 -6.26
CA GLY A 102 7.19 1.20 -7.31
C GLY A 102 6.08 2.07 -6.76
N ILE A 103 5.86 3.25 -7.35
CA ILE A 103 4.85 4.21 -6.90
C ILE A 103 3.92 4.53 -8.06
N THR A 104 2.62 4.45 -7.80
CA THR A 104 1.58 4.84 -8.75
C THR A 104 1.45 6.36 -8.80
N ALA A 105 1.40 6.93 -9.99
CA ALA A 105 1.12 8.35 -10.22
C ALA A 105 0.25 8.50 -11.47
N SER A 106 -0.84 9.26 -11.34
CA SER A 106 -1.69 9.59 -12.47
C SER A 106 -1.01 10.61 -13.38
N THR A 107 -1.25 10.50 -14.69
CA THR A 107 -0.84 11.51 -15.69
C THR A 107 -1.97 12.47 -16.06
N SER A 108 -3.16 12.31 -15.45
CA SER A 108 -4.35 13.10 -15.76
C SER A 108 -4.51 14.38 -14.93
N PHE A 109 -3.79 14.49 -13.81
CA PHE A 109 -3.88 15.60 -12.85
C PHE A 109 -2.50 16.08 -12.46
#